data_AF-A0A7W1AY49-F1
#
_entry.id   AF-A0A7W1AY49-F1
#
_cell.length_a   1.000
_cell.length_b   1.000
_cell.length_c   1.000
_cell.angle_alpha   90.00
_cell.angle_beta   90.00
_cell.angle_gamma   90.00
#
_symmetry.space_group_name_H-M   'P 1'
#
loop_
_entity.id
_entity.type
_entity.pdbx_description
1 polymer ?
#
loop_
_entity_poly.entity_id
_entity_poly.type
_entity_poly.pdbx_seq_one_letter_code
_entity_poly.pdbx_strand_id
1 'polypeptide(L)' 'DHLGESDAAAAILRAIEAAMADAGLRTRDLGGAADTAACGKAIAEHMGA' A
#
# COMPACT_ATOMS: atom_id res chain seq x y z
N ASP A 1 12.72 7.55 -3.48
CA ASP A 1 13.73 8.61 -3.61
C ASP A 1 14.91 8.29 -2.68
N HIS A 2 16.10 8.83 -2.90
CA HIS A 2 17.39 8.51 -2.23
C HIS A 2 18.23 7.36 -2.82
N LEU A 3 17.62 6.36 -3.46
CA LEU A 3 18.36 5.21 -4.05
C LEU A 3 18.51 5.26 -5.58
N GLY A 4 18.07 6.34 -6.23
CA GLY A 4 18.08 6.49 -7.69
C GLY A 4 16.89 5.82 -8.41
N GLU A 5 16.10 5.00 -7.71
CA GLU A 5 14.95 4.28 -8.25
C GLU A 5 13.65 5.10 -8.14
N SER A 6 13.56 6.20 -8.87
CA SER A 6 12.42 7.13 -8.78
C SER A 6 11.09 6.50 -9.23
N ASP A 7 11.11 5.73 -10.31
CA ASP A 7 9.89 5.09 -10.85
C ASP A 7 9.35 4.02 -9.91
N ALA A 8 10.24 3.20 -9.33
CA ALA A 8 9.86 2.19 -8.34
C ALA A 8 9.31 2.85 -7.07
N ALA A 9 9.94 3.93 -6.59
CA ALA A 9 9.43 4.67 -5.44
C ALA A 9 8.04 5.24 -5.69
N ALA A 10 7.81 5.82 -6.88
CA ALA A 10 6.50 6.35 -7.25
C ALA A 10 5.45 5.24 -7.37
N ALA A 11 5.82 4.07 -7.90
CA ALA A 11 4.92 2.92 -7.99
C ALA A 11 4.48 2.42 -6.59
N ILE A 12 5.41 2.29 -5.65
CA ILE A 12 5.12 1.88 -4.28
C ILE A 12 4.21 2.91 -3.59
N LEU A 13 4.49 4.20 -3.74
CA LEU A 13 3.67 5.25 -3.13
C LEU A 13 2.23 5.22 -3.64
N ARG A 14 2.04 5.11 -4.96
CA ARG A 14 0.69 4.97 -5.57
C ARG A 14 -0.05 3.73 -5.06
N ALA A 15 0.64 2.61 -4.93
CA ALA A 15 0.04 1.37 -4.42
C ALA A 15 -0.40 1.50 -2.95
N ILE A 16 0.40 2.18 -2.12
CA ILE A 16 0.03 2.48 -0.73
C ILE A 16 -1.20 3.39 -0.69
N GLU A 17 -1.22 4.48 -1.48
CA GLU A 17 -2.36 5.40 -1.52
C GLU A 17 -3.65 4.71 -1.98
N ALA A 18 -3.57 3.85 -2.99
CA ALA A 18 -4.69 3.06 -3.49
C ALA A 18 -5.23 2.10 -2.41
N ALA A 19 -4.35 1.35 -1.74
CA ALA A 19 -4.76 0.44 -0.67
C ALA A 19 -5.39 1.19 0.51
N MET A 20 -4.83 2.34 0.90
CA MET A 20 -5.31 3.13 2.02
C MET A 20 -6.64 3.85 1.73
N ALA A 21 -7.06 3.96 0.48
CA ALA A 21 -8.37 4.50 0.12
C ALA A 21 -9.51 3.60 0.66
N ASP A 22 -9.30 2.29 0.74
CA ASP A 22 -10.26 1.35 1.31
C ASP A 22 -10.01 1.14 2.81
N ALA A 23 -10.96 1.53 3.64
CA ALA A 23 -10.88 1.35 5.09
C ALA A 23 -10.78 -0.13 5.51
N GLY A 24 -11.33 -1.07 4.73
CA GLY A 24 -11.25 -2.50 4.99
C GLY A 24 -9.83 -3.06 4.86
N LEU A 25 -8.97 -2.43 4.05
CA LEU A 25 -7.59 -2.86 3.79
C LEU A 25 -6.57 -2.29 4.79
N ARG A 26 -6.99 -1.33 5.62
CA ARG A 26 -6.13 -0.73 6.65
C ARG A 26 -5.98 -1.64 7.86
N THR A 27 -4.86 -1.49 8.56
CA THR A 27 -4.68 -2.10 9.88
C THR A 27 -5.58 -1.46 10.94
N ARG A 28 -5.74 -2.14 12.08
CA ARG A 28 -6.63 -1.69 13.17
C ARG A 28 -6.26 -0.32 13.76
N ASP A 29 -4.98 0.02 13.82
CA ASP A 29 -4.50 1.34 14.28
C ASP A 29 -4.90 2.49 13.33
N LEU A 30 -5.16 2.17 12.06
CA LEU A 30 -5.63 3.10 11.02
C LEU A 30 -7.16 3.03 10.81
N GLY A 31 -7.89 2.37 11.73
CA GLY A 31 -9.35 2.25 11.69
C GLY A 31 -9.89 1.20 10.72
N GLY A 32 -9.06 0.26 10.27
CA GLY A 32 -9.49 -0.84 9.41
C GLY A 32 -9.59 -2.19 10.12
N ALA A 33 -9.84 -3.22 9.32
CA ALA A 33 -10.03 -4.59 9.78
C ALA A 33 -8.89 -5.55 9.39
N ALA A 34 -7.97 -5.13 8.52
CA ALA A 34 -6.88 -5.96 8.04
C ALA A 34 -5.83 -6.22 9.14
N ASP A 35 -5.19 -7.38 9.07
CA ASP A 35 -3.91 -7.60 9.75
C ASP A 35 -2.75 -7.10 8.89
N THR A 36 -1.52 -7.18 9.42
CA THR A 36 -0.31 -6.72 8.74
C THR A 36 -0.07 -7.43 7.41
N ALA A 37 -0.33 -8.74 7.35
CA ALA A 37 -0.07 -9.53 6.14
C ALA A 37 -1.11 -9.23 5.05
N ALA A 38 -2.38 -9.12 5.42
CA ALA A 38 -3.46 -8.74 4.52
C ALA A 38 -3.27 -7.32 3.97
N CYS A 39 -2.91 -6.36 4.82
CA CYS A 39 -2.59 -4.98 4.39
C CYS A 39 -1.41 -4.95 3.41
N GLY A 40 -0.31 -5.67 3.71
CA GLY A 40 0.84 -5.77 2.82
C GLY A 40 0.52 -6.42 1.47
N LYS A 41 -0.32 -7.46 1.47
CA LYS A 41 -0.77 -8.13 0.24
C LYS A 41 -1.63 -7.21 -0.62
N ALA A 42 -2.52 -6.44 -0.01
CA ALA A 42 -3.34 -5.45 -0.71
C ALA A 42 -2.46 -4.38 -1.40
N ILE A 43 -1.44 -3.87 -0.72
CA ILE A 43 -0.48 -2.94 -1.33
C ILE A 43 0.23 -3.60 -2.52
N ALA A 44 0.70 -4.84 -2.36
CA ALA A 44 1.36 -5.57 -3.44
C ALA A 44 0.43 -5.84 -4.65
N GLU A 45 -0.88 -6.04 -4.43
CA GLU A 45 -1.86 -6.26 -5.50
C GLU A 45 -2.12 -4.99 -6.33
N HIS A 46 -1.90 -3.80 -5.77
CA HIS A 46 -1.96 -2.54 -6.50
C HIS A 46 -0.68 -2.23 -7.31
N MET A 47 0.38 -3.04 -7.18
CA MET A 47 1.58 -2.92 -8.01
C MET A 47 1.31 -3.48 -9.41
N GLY A 48 1.29 -2.63 -10.44
CA GLY A 48 1.15 -3.06 -11.84
C GLY A 48 -0.27 -2.96 -12.42
N ALA A 49 -1.20 -2.35 -11.69
CA ALA A 49 -2.48 -1.84 -12.22
C ALA A 49 -2.31 -0.48 -12.90
#